data_AF-A0A6J4TW98-F1
#
_entry.id   AF-A0A6J4TW98-F1
#
_cell.length_a   1.000
_cell.length_b   1.000
_cell.length_c   1.000
_cell.angle_alpha   90.00
_cell.angle_beta   90.00
_cell.angle_gamma   90.00
#
_symmetry.space_group_name_H-M   'P 1'
#
loop_
_entity.id
_entity.type
_entity.pdbx_description
1 polymer ?
#
loop_
_entity_poly.entity_id
_entity_poly.type
_entity_poly.pdbx_seq_one_letter_code
_entity_poly.pdbx_strand_id
1 'polypeptide(L)'
;MRWSGVALVPLAAVAVALLGPSAAGGHSIVRVSGGELTSLSADATSLNTLTVRLRGGDIELSDPTVDGGMDPGSCRAGRVDGSGFIVQAFCPRSGVSLVRLDAGDREDRVTAELPIPVALLGGDGADTLRAGPADDTLAGDAGDDTLTAGGGRDTLMGGLGIDALDAGAGDDAIRVRDGLADTVRCGDGSDTVDADTLDEVAGDCERVERTATVPPEDEGGGRDRTKPTVQAGGPTVQRIGAAATVRVTATTSERGTLAASGFLDVGGLNLPLQSRRERVTVAGGGAQIRIRLSSSQVRRVRAALRRSRRVTVRLGVVATDAAGNSAETRAPRIRLTR
;
A
#
# COMPACT_ATOMS: atom_id res chain seq x y z
N MET A 1 55.61 12.20 64.40
CA MET A 1 55.51 11.68 63.01
C MET A 1 54.29 12.31 62.38
N ARG A 2 54.51 13.27 61.47
CA ARG A 2 53.48 14.03 60.76
C ARG A 2 53.28 13.36 59.40
N TRP A 3 52.04 13.06 59.02
CA TRP A 3 51.68 12.61 57.68
C TRP A 3 50.81 13.67 57.02
N SER A 4 50.99 13.77 55.71
CA SER A 4 50.98 14.99 54.91
C SER A 4 49.62 15.33 54.31
N GLY A 5 49.48 16.59 53.88
CA GLY A 5 48.26 17.22 53.39
C GLY A 5 47.64 16.58 52.15
N VAL A 6 46.30 16.59 52.15
CA VAL A 6 45.45 16.31 51.00
C VAL A 6 45.24 17.63 50.26
N ALA A 7 45.65 17.70 48.99
CA ALA A 7 45.29 18.76 48.06
C ALA A 7 44.36 18.18 46.99
N LEU A 8 43.12 18.67 46.96
CA LEU A 8 42.12 18.38 45.93
C LEU A 8 42.49 19.12 44.64
N VAL A 9 42.57 18.40 43.52
CA VAL A 9 42.55 18.94 42.16
C VAL A 9 41.29 18.40 41.48
N PRO A 10 40.34 19.24 41.00
CA PRO A 10 39.23 18.74 40.22
C PRO A 10 39.68 18.65 38.76
N LEU A 11 39.94 17.43 38.29
CA LEU A 11 40.03 17.16 36.86
C LEU A 11 38.60 17.05 36.33
N ALA A 12 38.15 18.13 35.68
CA ALA A 12 36.93 18.17 34.91
C ALA A 12 37.04 17.17 33.74
N ALA A 13 36.46 15.99 33.91
CA ALA A 13 36.19 15.09 32.80
C ALA A 13 35.03 15.69 32.00
N VAL A 14 35.38 16.37 30.91
CA VAL A 14 34.45 16.70 29.83
C VAL A 14 33.98 15.37 29.26
N ALA A 15 32.80 14.92 29.71
CA ALA A 15 32.06 13.88 29.01
C ALA A 15 31.61 14.48 27.68
N VAL A 16 32.44 14.28 26.64
CA VAL A 16 32.00 14.41 25.26
C VAL A 16 30.93 13.36 25.07
N ALA A 17 29.67 13.78 25.21
CA ALA A 17 28.54 13.02 24.72
C ALA A 17 28.74 12.88 23.21
N LEU A 18 29.28 11.73 22.80
CA LEU A 18 29.12 11.23 21.44
C LEU A 18 27.62 11.04 21.24
N LEU A 19 26.95 12.11 20.81
CA LEU A 19 25.64 12.04 20.20
C LEU A 19 25.82 11.19 18.94
N GLY A 20 25.58 9.88 19.05
CA GLY A 20 25.30 9.07 17.88
C GLY A 20 24.12 9.70 17.12
N PRO A 21 24.02 9.49 15.79
CA PRO A 21 22.90 10.00 15.01
C PRO A 21 21.61 9.57 15.71
N SER A 22 20.75 10.55 15.99
CA SER A 22 19.52 10.38 16.71
C SER A 22 18.63 9.35 16.01
N ALA A 23 18.59 8.13 16.53
CA ALA A 23 17.62 7.09 16.21
C ALA A 23 16.22 7.40 16.80
N ALA A 24 15.84 8.68 16.82
CA ALA A 24 14.55 9.12 17.31
C ALA A 24 13.57 9.17 16.12
N GLY A 25 13.02 8.01 15.78
CA GLY A 25 11.88 7.86 14.87
C GLY A 25 12.24 7.56 13.42
N GLY A 26 12.96 6.47 13.14
CA GLY A 26 12.98 5.94 11.77
C GLY A 26 11.56 5.61 11.33
N HIS A 27 11.13 6.12 10.19
CA HIS A 27 9.78 5.87 9.67
C HIS A 27 9.65 4.46 9.08
N SER A 28 10.76 3.76 8.85
CA SER A 28 10.75 2.31 8.64
C SER A 28 11.46 1.61 9.79
N ILE A 29 10.89 0.51 10.27
CA ILE A 29 11.42 -0.24 11.41
C ILE A 29 11.75 -1.66 10.97
N VAL A 30 13.01 -2.05 11.16
CA VAL A 30 13.49 -3.41 10.91
C VAL A 30 13.68 -4.15 12.22
N ARG A 31 13.19 -5.39 12.29
CA ARG A 31 13.30 -6.28 13.45
C ARG A 31 13.61 -7.71 12.98
N VAL A 32 14.39 -8.42 13.79
CA VAL A 32 14.59 -9.87 13.63
C VAL A 32 14.20 -10.54 14.94
N SER A 33 13.22 -11.43 14.89
CA SER A 33 12.71 -12.15 16.07
C SER A 33 12.08 -13.47 15.65
N GLY A 34 12.27 -14.53 16.45
CA GLY A 34 11.58 -15.81 16.24
C GLY A 34 11.84 -16.50 14.88
N GLY A 35 12.96 -16.18 14.23
CA GLY A 35 13.29 -16.68 12.88
C GLY A 35 12.63 -15.89 11.74
N GLU A 36 12.08 -14.73 12.04
CA GLU A 36 11.47 -13.84 11.08
C GLU A 36 12.22 -12.50 11.05
N LEU A 37 12.41 -11.96 9.85
CA LEU A 37 12.83 -10.58 9.64
C LEU A 37 11.61 -9.79 9.18
N THR A 38 11.26 -8.75 9.92
CA THR A 38 10.15 -7.86 9.59
C THR A 38 10.69 -6.46 9.24
N SER A 39 10.19 -5.86 8.16
CA SER A 39 10.36 -4.44 7.84
C SER A 39 8.99 -3.81 7.74
N LEU A 40 8.71 -2.80 8.58
CA LEU A 40 7.43 -2.11 8.62
C LEU A 40 7.63 -0.64 8.25
N SER A 41 6.85 -0.13 7.29
CA SER A 41 6.73 1.31 7.08
C SER A 41 5.73 1.89 8.10
N ALA A 42 6.26 2.58 9.11
CA ALA A 42 5.51 3.16 10.21
C ALA A 42 4.90 4.54 9.89
N ASP A 43 5.12 5.09 8.70
CA ASP A 43 4.57 6.38 8.29
C ASP A 43 3.88 6.31 6.92
N ALA A 44 2.59 6.68 6.91
CA ALA A 44 1.76 6.92 5.72
C ALA A 44 2.30 8.02 4.78
N THR A 45 3.54 8.48 5.00
CA THR A 45 4.17 9.53 4.22
C THR A 45 5.51 9.20 3.58
N SER A 46 6.07 8.02 3.81
CA SER A 46 7.23 7.53 3.05
C SER A 46 6.79 7.05 1.66
N LEU A 47 7.62 7.28 0.64
CA LEU A 47 7.59 6.45 -0.57
C LEU A 47 8.67 5.40 -0.35
N ASN A 48 8.36 4.14 -0.56
CA ASN A 48 9.30 3.06 -0.33
C ASN A 48 9.73 2.51 -1.69
N THR A 49 11.03 2.59 -1.98
CA THR A 49 11.66 1.90 -3.12
C THR A 49 12.58 0.85 -2.53
N LEU A 50 11.96 -0.12 -1.85
CA LEU A 50 12.62 -1.10 -1.02
C LEU A 50 13.15 -2.25 -1.87
N THR A 51 14.46 -2.44 -1.86
CA THR A 51 15.10 -3.63 -2.42
C THR A 51 15.61 -4.51 -1.29
N VAL A 52 15.21 -5.78 -1.29
CA VAL A 52 15.67 -6.80 -0.35
C VAL A 52 16.35 -7.93 -1.10
N ARG A 53 17.58 -8.29 -0.72
CA ARG A 53 18.35 -9.33 -1.40
C ARG A 53 19.45 -9.89 -0.52
N LEU A 54 19.98 -11.06 -0.87
CA LEU A 54 21.16 -11.60 -0.20
C LEU A 54 22.44 -10.86 -0.61
N ARG A 55 23.30 -10.56 0.37
CA ARG A 55 24.69 -10.16 0.16
C ARG A 55 25.60 -10.88 1.14
N GLY A 56 26.37 -11.84 0.61
CA GLY A 56 27.20 -12.69 1.45
C GLY A 56 26.32 -13.47 2.43
N GLY A 57 26.60 -13.34 3.73
CA GLY A 57 25.84 -13.99 4.80
C GLY A 57 24.67 -13.17 5.35
N ASP A 58 24.38 -11.99 4.79
CA ASP A 58 23.38 -11.07 5.29
C ASP A 58 22.21 -10.92 4.28
N ILE A 59 21.02 -10.66 4.80
CA ILE A 59 19.90 -10.07 4.07
C ILE A 59 20.12 -8.55 4.10
N GLU A 60 20.30 -7.95 2.93
CA GLU A 60 20.38 -6.50 2.77
C GLU A 60 18.99 -5.96 2.47
N LEU A 61 18.58 -4.94 3.22
CA LEU A 61 17.45 -4.07 2.91
C LEU A 61 18.02 -2.72 2.49
N SER A 62 17.61 -2.19 1.33
CA SER A 62 17.94 -0.82 0.92
C SER A 62 16.69 -0.09 0.45
N ASP A 63 16.45 1.07 1.05
CA ASP A 63 15.39 1.98 0.66
C ASP A 63 15.95 3.40 0.58
N PRO A 64 16.25 3.93 -0.62
CA PRO A 64 16.74 5.29 -0.78
C PRO A 64 15.65 6.37 -0.66
N THR A 65 14.37 6.01 -0.63
CA THR A 65 13.25 6.96 -0.66
C THR A 65 12.50 7.07 0.66
N VAL A 66 12.82 6.22 1.65
CA VAL A 66 12.30 6.32 3.02
C VAL A 66 12.49 7.74 3.57
N ASP A 67 11.38 8.37 3.98
CA ASP A 67 11.42 9.67 4.65
C ASP A 67 11.77 9.44 6.13
N GLY A 68 12.62 10.27 6.73
CA GLY A 68 13.02 10.09 8.14
C GLY A 68 13.91 8.87 8.46
N GLY A 69 14.25 8.05 7.47
CA GLY A 69 15.21 6.94 7.60
C GLY A 69 14.66 5.64 8.19
N MET A 70 15.52 4.64 8.18
CA MET A 70 15.28 3.29 8.68
C MET A 70 15.90 3.10 10.07
N ASP A 71 15.13 2.57 11.03
CA ASP A 71 15.64 2.01 12.27
C ASP A 71 16.03 0.54 12.02
N PRO A 72 17.33 0.19 11.99
CA PRO A 72 17.78 -1.16 11.70
C PRO A 72 17.56 -2.15 12.86
N GLY A 73 17.18 -1.68 14.06
CA GLY A 73 17.02 -2.53 15.23
C GLY A 73 18.29 -3.28 15.60
N SER A 74 18.20 -4.63 15.64
CA SER A 74 19.35 -5.51 15.90
C SER A 74 20.23 -5.75 14.67
N CYS A 75 19.82 -5.29 13.49
CA CYS A 75 20.61 -5.39 12.27
C CYS A 75 21.72 -4.33 12.23
N ARG A 76 22.73 -4.57 11.39
CA ARG A 76 23.82 -3.63 11.18
C ARG A 76 23.38 -2.53 10.21
N ALA A 77 23.52 -1.26 10.61
CA ALA A 77 23.29 -0.13 9.72
C ALA A 77 24.26 -0.14 8.52
N GLY A 78 23.76 0.22 7.34
CA GLY A 78 24.51 0.35 6.11
C GLY A 78 24.70 1.81 5.70
N ARG A 79 24.43 2.10 4.43
CA ARG A 79 24.44 3.45 3.85
C ARG A 79 23.56 4.44 4.62
N VAL A 80 24.09 5.65 4.78
CA VAL A 80 23.41 6.84 5.26
C VAL A 80 23.29 7.82 4.08
N ASP A 81 22.15 8.50 3.95
CA ASP A 81 21.91 9.48 2.89
C ASP A 81 22.56 10.85 3.16
N GLY A 82 22.36 11.81 2.26
CA GLY A 82 22.90 13.17 2.42
C GLY A 82 22.29 13.97 3.57
N SER A 83 21.18 13.51 4.14
CA SER A 83 20.45 14.12 5.26
C SER A 83 20.83 13.52 6.61
N GLY A 84 21.67 12.47 6.62
CA GLY A 84 22.10 11.78 7.83
C GLY A 84 21.19 10.61 8.26
N PHE A 85 20.24 10.21 7.42
CA PHE A 85 19.31 9.11 7.69
C PHE A 85 19.84 7.78 7.14
N ILE A 86 19.65 6.71 7.91
CA ILE A 86 19.99 5.34 7.48
C ILE A 86 18.99 4.93 6.39
N VAL A 87 19.49 4.43 5.27
CA VAL A 87 18.70 4.03 4.08
C VAL A 87 19.04 2.61 3.62
N GLN A 88 19.76 1.88 4.46
CA GLN A 88 20.20 0.51 4.22
C GLN A 88 20.49 -0.20 5.54
N ALA A 89 20.11 -1.46 5.66
CA ALA A 89 20.40 -2.32 6.79
C ALA A 89 20.86 -3.71 6.32
N PHE A 90 21.68 -4.36 7.13
CA PHE A 90 22.19 -5.72 6.91
C PHE A 90 21.83 -6.59 8.12
N CYS A 91 20.92 -7.52 7.90
CA CYS A 91 20.47 -8.46 8.92
C CYS A 91 21.10 -9.83 8.68
N PRO A 92 21.58 -10.54 9.72
CA PRO A 92 22.10 -11.89 9.54
C PRO A 92 21.06 -12.81 8.91
N ARG A 93 21.43 -13.53 7.85
CA ARG A 93 20.53 -14.53 7.22
C ARG A 93 20.35 -15.75 8.10
N SER A 94 21.34 -16.09 8.94
CA SER A 94 21.29 -17.27 9.80
C SER A 94 20.09 -17.23 10.74
N GLY A 95 19.32 -18.32 10.77
CA GLY A 95 18.13 -18.45 11.62
C GLY A 95 16.87 -17.76 11.08
N VAL A 96 16.95 -16.98 9.99
CA VAL A 96 15.76 -16.40 9.35
C VAL A 96 15.14 -17.40 8.37
N SER A 97 13.87 -17.74 8.54
CA SER A 97 13.10 -18.61 7.64
C SER A 97 12.02 -17.87 6.86
N LEU A 98 11.68 -16.63 7.25
CA LEU A 98 10.66 -15.81 6.62
C LEU A 98 11.07 -14.33 6.66
N VAL A 99 10.78 -13.60 5.60
CA VAL A 99 10.86 -12.14 5.56
C VAL A 99 9.47 -11.55 5.39
N ARG A 100 9.06 -10.63 6.26
CA ARG A 100 7.79 -9.88 6.13
C ARG A 100 8.09 -8.42 5.84
N LEU A 101 7.56 -7.91 4.72
CA LEU A 101 7.71 -6.50 4.32
C LEU A 101 6.32 -5.88 4.21
N ASP A 102 6.12 -4.77 4.90
CA ASP A 102 4.92 -3.95 4.86
C ASP A 102 5.31 -2.56 4.36
N ALA A 103 4.84 -2.20 3.17
CA ALA A 103 5.18 -0.95 2.50
C ALA A 103 4.33 0.24 2.99
N GLY A 104 3.10 -0.01 3.44
CA GLY A 104 2.24 0.97 4.09
C GLY A 104 1.45 1.86 3.11
N ASP A 105 1.02 3.03 3.56
CA ASP A 105 0.02 3.81 2.83
C ASP A 105 0.63 4.70 1.73
N ARG A 106 1.19 4.14 0.64
CA ARG A 106 1.58 4.88 -0.59
C ARG A 106 1.79 3.99 -1.81
N GLU A 107 1.86 4.62 -3.00
CA GLU A 107 2.44 4.00 -4.20
C GLU A 107 3.92 3.62 -3.98
N ASP A 108 4.13 2.36 -3.65
CA ASP A 108 5.42 1.81 -3.26
C ASP A 108 5.96 0.82 -4.29
N ARG A 109 7.26 0.60 -4.22
CA ARG A 109 7.97 -0.37 -5.05
C ARG A 109 8.81 -1.25 -4.15
N VAL A 110 8.44 -2.51 -4.04
CA VAL A 110 9.15 -3.50 -3.25
C VAL A 110 9.66 -4.59 -4.17
N THR A 111 10.95 -4.89 -4.10
CA THR A 111 11.58 -6.00 -4.81
C THR A 111 12.37 -6.84 -3.83
N ALA A 112 11.94 -8.07 -3.60
CA ALA A 112 12.56 -9.03 -2.70
C ALA A 112 13.06 -10.25 -3.48
N GLU A 113 14.38 -10.33 -3.71
CA GLU A 113 15.02 -11.44 -4.42
C GLU A 113 15.73 -12.35 -3.40
N LEU A 114 14.95 -13.19 -2.72
CA LEU A 114 15.45 -14.07 -1.67
C LEU A 114 15.14 -15.54 -1.97
N PRO A 115 16.04 -16.48 -1.66
CA PRO A 115 15.78 -17.92 -1.77
C PRO A 115 15.02 -18.45 -0.54
N ILE A 116 14.25 -17.59 0.13
CA ILE A 116 13.38 -17.94 1.25
C ILE A 116 12.05 -17.22 1.11
N PRO A 117 10.98 -17.78 1.70
CA PRO A 117 9.67 -17.16 1.69
C PRO A 117 9.69 -15.69 2.13
N VAL A 118 8.92 -14.90 1.41
CA VAL A 118 8.65 -13.49 1.65
C VAL A 118 7.13 -13.29 1.70
N ALA A 119 6.66 -12.58 2.72
CA ALA A 119 5.32 -12.00 2.72
C ALA A 119 5.44 -10.50 2.42
N LEU A 120 4.85 -10.06 1.32
CA LEU A 120 4.80 -8.67 0.88
C LEU A 120 3.38 -8.13 1.03
N LEU A 121 3.24 -7.02 1.76
CA LEU A 121 2.01 -6.24 1.81
C LEU A 121 2.27 -4.87 1.19
N GLY A 122 1.50 -4.52 0.16
CA GLY A 122 1.53 -3.22 -0.52
C GLY A 122 0.95 -2.14 0.38
N GLY A 123 -0.34 -2.28 0.73
CA GLY A 123 -1.06 -1.35 1.57
C GLY A 123 -2.00 -0.46 0.74
N ASP A 124 -2.23 0.78 1.18
CA ASP A 124 -3.02 1.73 0.41
C ASP A 124 -2.13 2.39 -0.67
N GLY A 125 -2.29 2.04 -1.94
CA GLY A 125 -1.30 2.47 -2.93
C GLY A 125 -1.65 2.11 -4.35
N ALA A 126 -0.76 2.39 -5.28
CA ALA A 126 -0.72 1.68 -6.54
C ALA A 126 0.69 1.10 -6.57
N ASP A 127 0.79 -0.13 -6.09
CA ASP A 127 2.04 -0.72 -5.64
C ASP A 127 2.65 -1.60 -6.71
N THR A 128 3.98 -1.72 -6.66
CA THR A 128 4.70 -2.68 -7.48
C THR A 128 5.46 -3.62 -6.57
N LEU A 129 4.95 -4.83 -6.42
CA LEU A 129 5.49 -5.86 -5.53
C LEU A 129 6.12 -6.95 -6.38
N ARG A 130 7.38 -7.25 -6.10
CA ARG A 130 8.11 -8.34 -6.76
C ARG A 130 8.80 -9.22 -5.75
N ALA A 131 8.57 -10.52 -5.81
CA ALA A 131 9.21 -11.50 -4.95
C ALA A 131 10.19 -12.40 -5.74
N GLY A 132 10.59 -13.52 -5.12
CA GLY A 132 11.75 -14.30 -5.51
C GLY A 132 11.40 -15.69 -6.05
N PRO A 133 12.36 -16.63 -5.99
CA PRO A 133 12.16 -18.02 -6.40
C PRO A 133 11.68 -18.95 -5.26
N ALA A 134 11.14 -18.42 -4.17
CA ALA A 134 10.67 -19.21 -3.03
C ALA A 134 9.15 -19.10 -2.91
N ASP A 135 8.54 -19.98 -2.12
CA ASP A 135 7.09 -19.94 -1.86
C ASP A 135 6.72 -18.64 -1.11
N ASP A 136 6.22 -17.65 -1.86
CA ASP A 136 6.01 -16.28 -1.42
C ASP A 136 4.50 -15.98 -1.24
N THR A 137 4.20 -14.90 -0.51
CA THR A 137 2.83 -14.39 -0.34
C THR A 137 2.81 -12.90 -0.66
N LEU A 138 2.02 -12.49 -1.63
CA LEU A 138 1.91 -11.10 -2.06
C LEU A 138 0.45 -10.64 -1.90
N ALA A 139 0.25 -9.50 -1.25
CA ALA A 139 -1.02 -8.80 -1.17
C ALA A 139 -0.84 -7.35 -1.64
N GLY A 140 -1.57 -6.93 -2.69
CA GLY A 140 -1.60 -5.54 -3.13
C GLY A 140 -2.35 -4.63 -2.16
N ASP A 141 -3.42 -5.17 -1.56
CA ASP A 141 -4.34 -4.50 -0.64
C ASP A 141 -5.27 -3.50 -1.32
N ALA A 142 -4.99 -2.20 -1.35
CA ALA A 142 -5.97 -1.22 -1.87
C ALA A 142 -5.37 -0.25 -2.87
N GLY A 143 -5.84 -0.36 -4.10
CA GLY A 143 -5.59 0.51 -5.23
C GLY A 143 -5.13 -0.31 -6.44
N ASP A 144 -4.44 0.29 -7.41
CA ASP A 144 -4.18 -0.40 -8.68
C ASP A 144 -2.79 -1.02 -8.64
N ASP A 145 -2.69 -2.30 -8.28
CA ASP A 145 -1.43 -2.93 -7.93
C ASP A 145 -0.83 -3.77 -9.05
N THR A 146 0.48 -3.97 -9.00
CA THR A 146 1.22 -4.86 -9.89
C THR A 146 2.03 -5.84 -9.06
N LEU A 147 1.68 -7.12 -9.11
CA LEU A 147 2.30 -8.18 -8.33
C LEU A 147 3.04 -9.15 -9.28
N THR A 148 4.27 -9.49 -8.92
CA THR A 148 5.07 -10.52 -9.61
C THR A 148 5.71 -11.43 -8.58
N ALA A 149 5.23 -12.66 -8.45
CA ALA A 149 5.70 -13.54 -7.37
C ALA A 149 7.02 -14.22 -7.72
N GLY A 150 7.15 -14.79 -8.92
CA GLY A 150 8.42 -15.23 -9.46
C GLY A 150 8.45 -16.73 -9.68
N GLY A 151 8.99 -17.49 -8.74
CA GLY A 151 8.77 -18.94 -8.80
C GLY A 151 8.72 -19.54 -7.41
N GLY A 152 8.26 -20.78 -7.31
CA GLY A 152 7.83 -21.34 -6.03
C GLY A 152 6.32 -21.56 -6.05
N ARG A 153 5.77 -22.06 -4.95
CA ARG A 153 4.31 -22.12 -4.77
C ARG A 153 3.87 -20.82 -4.10
N ASP A 154 3.35 -19.91 -4.90
CA ASP A 154 3.04 -18.57 -4.45
C ASP A 154 1.56 -18.38 -4.12
N THR A 155 1.26 -17.43 -3.24
CA THR A 155 -0.10 -16.96 -2.98
C THR A 155 -0.20 -15.48 -3.29
N LEU A 156 -1.04 -15.11 -4.26
CA LEU A 156 -1.24 -13.73 -4.68
C LEU A 156 -2.68 -13.28 -4.40
N MET A 157 -2.82 -12.11 -3.78
CA MET A 157 -4.08 -11.43 -3.56
C MET A 157 -3.98 -10.03 -4.18
N GLY A 158 -4.78 -9.74 -5.21
CA GLY A 158 -4.81 -8.43 -5.86
C GLY A 158 -5.19 -7.36 -4.83
N GLY A 159 -6.41 -7.44 -4.34
CA GLY A 159 -6.91 -6.49 -3.35
C GLY A 159 -8.18 -5.83 -3.85
N LEU A 160 -8.45 -4.60 -3.42
CA LEU A 160 -9.47 -3.74 -4.00
C LEU A 160 -8.79 -2.84 -5.03
N GLY A 161 -9.06 -3.01 -6.32
CA GLY A 161 -8.15 -2.44 -7.30
C GLY A 161 -8.52 -2.66 -8.75
N ILE A 162 -7.69 -2.17 -9.64
CA ILE A 162 -7.58 -2.79 -10.97
C ILE A 162 -6.13 -3.27 -11.02
N ASP A 163 -5.96 -4.57 -10.84
CA ASP A 163 -4.69 -5.19 -10.53
C ASP A 163 -4.11 -5.96 -11.73
N ALA A 164 -2.79 -6.06 -11.75
CA ALA A 164 -2.04 -6.87 -12.70
C ALA A 164 -1.15 -7.87 -11.95
N LEU A 165 -1.47 -9.16 -12.09
CA LEU A 165 -0.80 -10.25 -11.37
C LEU A 165 -0.06 -11.16 -12.36
N ASP A 166 1.19 -11.47 -12.05
CA ASP A 166 2.02 -12.47 -12.71
C ASP A 166 2.56 -13.42 -11.64
N ALA A 167 2.02 -14.63 -11.56
CA ALA A 167 2.39 -15.58 -10.51
C ALA A 167 3.76 -16.21 -10.79
N GLY A 168 3.97 -16.68 -12.01
CA GLY A 168 5.28 -17.06 -12.52
C GLY A 168 5.43 -18.56 -12.66
N ALA A 169 6.39 -19.18 -11.99
CA ALA A 169 6.64 -20.61 -12.13
C ALA A 169 6.39 -21.38 -10.83
N GLY A 170 5.48 -22.34 -10.85
CA GLY A 170 5.15 -23.22 -9.74
C GLY A 170 3.64 -23.38 -9.60
N ASP A 171 3.16 -24.06 -8.56
CA ASP A 171 1.73 -24.31 -8.41
C ASP A 171 1.09 -23.17 -7.59
N ASP A 172 0.55 -22.14 -8.24
CA ASP A 172 0.19 -20.89 -7.59
C ASP A 172 -1.30 -20.81 -7.21
N ALA A 173 -1.59 -19.99 -6.19
CA ALA A 173 -2.93 -19.67 -5.72
C ALA A 173 -3.20 -18.17 -5.81
N ILE A 174 -4.12 -17.77 -6.69
CA ILE A 174 -4.40 -16.38 -7.02
C ILE A 174 -5.85 -16.03 -6.65
N ARG A 175 -6.06 -14.84 -6.06
CA ARG A 175 -7.38 -14.31 -5.74
C ARG A 175 -7.52 -12.86 -6.19
N VAL A 176 -8.49 -12.62 -7.08
CA VAL A 176 -8.82 -11.33 -7.72
C VAL A 176 -10.33 -11.06 -7.73
N ARG A 177 -11.04 -11.66 -6.79
CA ARG A 177 -12.51 -11.59 -6.72
C ARG A 177 -12.98 -10.36 -5.94
N ASP A 178 -12.74 -9.17 -6.46
CA ASP A 178 -13.02 -7.90 -5.79
C ASP A 178 -14.16 -7.09 -6.44
N GLY A 179 -14.68 -7.54 -7.59
CA GLY A 179 -15.72 -6.86 -8.34
C GLY A 179 -15.21 -5.77 -9.28
N LEU A 180 -13.91 -5.67 -9.49
CA LEU A 180 -13.28 -4.87 -10.52
C LEU A 180 -12.65 -5.79 -11.55
N ALA A 181 -12.01 -5.22 -12.57
CA ALA A 181 -11.55 -6.00 -13.71
C ALA A 181 -10.03 -6.14 -13.63
N ASP A 182 -9.56 -7.28 -13.13
CA ASP A 182 -8.15 -7.56 -12.96
C ASP A 182 -7.57 -8.34 -14.16
N THR A 183 -6.24 -8.35 -14.25
CA THR A 183 -5.50 -9.12 -15.25
C THR A 183 -4.58 -10.11 -14.55
N VAL A 184 -4.68 -11.40 -14.92
CA VAL A 184 -3.91 -12.48 -14.30
C VAL A 184 -3.17 -13.29 -15.35
N ARG A 185 -1.85 -13.42 -15.17
CA ARG A 185 -1.00 -14.45 -15.81
C ARG A 185 -0.58 -15.45 -14.74
N CYS A 186 -0.83 -16.74 -14.99
CA CYS A 186 -0.41 -17.78 -14.05
C CYS A 186 1.03 -18.24 -14.31
N GLY A 187 1.39 -18.44 -15.58
CA GLY A 187 2.72 -18.90 -15.97
C GLY A 187 2.83 -20.43 -16.01
N ASP A 188 3.97 -20.97 -15.58
CA ASP A 188 4.27 -22.41 -15.68
C ASP A 188 3.86 -23.12 -14.38
N GLY A 189 2.96 -24.12 -14.43
CA GLY A 189 2.64 -24.87 -13.22
C GLY A 189 1.28 -25.55 -13.24
N SER A 190 0.70 -25.70 -12.05
CA SER A 190 -0.69 -26.10 -11.88
C SER A 190 -1.40 -25.10 -10.99
N ASP A 191 -2.02 -24.12 -11.62
CA ASP A 191 -2.46 -22.90 -10.95
C ASP A 191 -3.95 -22.90 -10.63
N THR A 192 -4.28 -22.22 -9.55
CA THR A 192 -5.65 -22.01 -9.09
C THR A 192 -5.96 -20.52 -9.01
N VAL A 193 -7.09 -20.11 -9.58
CA VAL A 193 -7.53 -18.71 -9.59
C VAL A 193 -8.97 -18.61 -9.09
N ASP A 194 -9.20 -17.88 -7.99
CA ASP A 194 -10.53 -17.40 -7.58
C ASP A 194 -10.74 -16.00 -8.15
N ALA A 195 -11.52 -15.93 -9.22
CA ALA A 195 -11.81 -14.72 -9.99
C ALA A 195 -13.33 -14.50 -10.06
N ASP A 196 -13.73 -13.29 -10.44
CA ASP A 196 -15.08 -13.05 -10.91
C ASP A 196 -15.18 -12.99 -12.44
N THR A 197 -16.34 -12.55 -12.91
CA THR A 197 -16.67 -12.53 -14.34
C THR A 197 -16.12 -11.31 -15.08
N LEU A 198 -15.59 -10.31 -14.36
CA LEU A 198 -14.99 -9.10 -14.92
C LEU A 198 -13.51 -9.31 -15.27
N ASP A 199 -12.85 -10.29 -14.65
CA ASP A 199 -11.41 -10.50 -14.78
C ASP A 199 -10.98 -11.12 -16.10
N GLU A 200 -9.84 -10.65 -16.60
CA GLU A 200 -9.09 -11.25 -17.69
C GLU A 200 -8.03 -12.21 -17.12
N VAL A 201 -8.36 -13.50 -17.10
CA VAL A 201 -7.44 -14.56 -16.68
C VAL A 201 -6.84 -15.20 -17.93
N ALA A 202 -5.52 -15.24 -18.01
CA ALA A 202 -4.79 -15.80 -19.13
C ALA A 202 -5.07 -17.31 -19.29
N GLY A 203 -4.89 -17.80 -20.52
CA GLY A 203 -5.18 -19.19 -20.88
C GLY A 203 -4.18 -20.22 -20.39
N ASP A 204 -3.15 -19.79 -19.65
CA ASP A 204 -2.14 -20.63 -19.00
C ASP A 204 -2.59 -21.12 -17.61
N CYS A 205 -3.66 -20.57 -17.03
CA CYS A 205 -4.18 -20.99 -15.73
C CYS A 205 -5.03 -22.29 -15.82
N GLU A 206 -4.68 -23.34 -15.06
CA GLU A 206 -5.34 -24.66 -15.14
C GLU A 206 -6.72 -24.72 -14.47
N ARG A 207 -6.87 -24.12 -13.29
CA ARG A 207 -8.12 -24.18 -12.50
C ARG A 207 -8.60 -22.78 -12.13
N VAL A 208 -9.42 -22.21 -13.01
CA VAL A 208 -10.07 -20.91 -12.79
C VAL A 208 -11.50 -21.13 -12.28
N GLU A 209 -11.76 -20.77 -11.02
CA GLU A 209 -13.10 -20.62 -10.48
C GLU A 209 -13.61 -19.21 -10.77
N ARG A 210 -14.62 -19.10 -11.64
CA ARG A 210 -15.29 -17.83 -11.91
C ARG A 210 -16.58 -17.76 -11.12
N THR A 211 -16.51 -17.12 -9.97
CA THR A 211 -17.69 -16.84 -9.17
C THR A 211 -18.36 -15.61 -9.75
N ALA A 212 -19.58 -15.76 -10.28
CA ALA A 212 -20.38 -14.61 -10.65
C ALA A 212 -20.49 -13.68 -9.44
N THR A 213 -20.36 -12.38 -9.64
CA THR A 213 -20.64 -11.44 -8.58
C THR A 213 -22.14 -11.46 -8.30
N VAL A 214 -22.53 -12.28 -7.31
CA VAL A 214 -23.95 -12.59 -7.03
C VAL A 214 -24.53 -11.44 -6.23
N PRO A 215 -25.63 -10.83 -6.70
CA PRO A 215 -26.36 -9.88 -5.89
C PRO A 215 -27.04 -10.57 -4.69
N PRO A 216 -27.34 -9.83 -3.62
CA PRO A 216 -28.26 -10.32 -2.60
C PRO A 216 -29.60 -10.77 -3.23
N GLU A 217 -30.27 -11.72 -2.58
CA GLU A 217 -31.49 -12.39 -3.08
C GLU A 217 -32.63 -11.42 -3.48
N ASP A 218 -32.57 -10.17 -3.02
CA ASP A 218 -33.58 -9.13 -3.22
C ASP A 218 -33.51 -8.40 -4.58
N GLU A 219 -32.57 -8.73 -5.48
CA GLU A 219 -32.39 -8.05 -6.80
C GLU A 219 -33.56 -8.21 -7.82
N GLY A 220 -34.66 -8.85 -7.40
CA GLY A 220 -35.87 -9.05 -8.21
C GLY A 220 -36.80 -7.84 -8.19
N GLY A 221 -36.87 -7.10 -9.30
CA GLY A 221 -37.73 -5.92 -9.52
C GLY A 221 -39.10 -5.98 -8.83
N GLY A 222 -39.18 -5.34 -7.68
CA GLY A 222 -40.34 -5.23 -6.78
C GLY A 222 -40.09 -4.10 -5.77
N ARG A 223 -40.87 -4.03 -4.67
CA ARG A 223 -40.62 -3.09 -3.54
C ARG A 223 -39.37 -3.51 -2.76
N ASP A 224 -38.24 -3.60 -3.44
CA ASP A 224 -36.95 -3.77 -2.80
C ASP A 224 -36.64 -2.49 -2.00
N ARG A 225 -36.42 -2.68 -0.70
CA ARG A 225 -36.06 -1.64 0.27
C ARG A 225 -34.74 -1.97 0.95
N THR A 226 -34.11 -3.07 0.56
CA THR A 226 -32.81 -3.47 1.05
C THR A 226 -31.80 -2.52 0.44
N LYS A 227 -30.87 -2.04 1.27
CA LYS A 227 -29.83 -1.13 0.80
C LYS A 227 -28.65 -1.95 0.32
N PRO A 228 -27.98 -1.55 -0.78
CA PRO A 228 -26.75 -2.19 -1.16
C PRO A 228 -25.69 -2.01 -0.07
N THR A 229 -24.72 -2.91 0.00
CA THR A 229 -23.46 -2.64 0.68
C THR A 229 -22.53 -1.87 -0.25
N VAL A 230 -21.67 -1.03 0.33
CA VAL A 230 -20.69 -0.25 -0.42
C VAL A 230 -19.37 -0.23 0.34
N GLN A 231 -18.29 -0.47 -0.39
CA GLN A 231 -16.93 -0.32 0.10
C GLN A 231 -16.21 0.74 -0.73
N ALA A 232 -15.27 1.44 -0.11
CA ALA A 232 -14.48 2.47 -0.77
C ALA A 232 -13.03 2.42 -0.28
N GLY A 233 -12.10 2.56 -1.21
CA GLY A 233 -10.67 2.51 -0.97
C GLY A 233 -9.87 3.24 -2.04
N GLY A 234 -8.61 2.84 -2.18
CA GLY A 234 -7.65 3.38 -3.12
C GLY A 234 -6.71 4.44 -2.52
N PRO A 235 -5.81 5.02 -3.33
CA PRO A 235 -4.62 5.70 -2.83
C PRO A 235 -4.92 6.87 -1.89
N THR A 236 -4.42 6.80 -0.65
CA THR A 236 -4.54 7.87 0.35
C THR A 236 -3.58 9.02 0.12
N VAL A 237 -2.60 8.88 -0.77
CA VAL A 237 -1.73 9.97 -1.22
C VAL A 237 -1.75 10.06 -2.73
N GLN A 238 -2.13 11.21 -3.29
CA GLN A 238 -2.32 11.37 -4.74
C GLN A 238 -1.62 12.62 -5.27
N ARG A 239 -0.85 12.45 -6.35
CA ARG A 239 -0.24 13.56 -7.08
C ARG A 239 -1.27 14.29 -7.93
N ILE A 240 -1.29 15.62 -7.83
CA ILE A 240 -2.13 16.45 -8.71
C ILE A 240 -1.46 16.65 -10.07
N GLY A 241 -1.63 15.64 -10.93
CA GLY A 241 -1.16 15.64 -12.31
C GLY A 241 -1.91 16.62 -13.23
N ALA A 242 -1.63 16.52 -14.54
CA ALA A 242 -2.21 17.41 -15.56
C ALA A 242 -3.74 17.34 -15.64
N ALA A 243 -4.32 16.15 -15.45
CA ALA A 243 -5.76 15.94 -15.43
C ALA A 243 -6.46 16.56 -14.21
N ALA A 244 -5.69 16.86 -13.15
CA ALA A 244 -6.18 17.43 -11.89
C ALA A 244 -7.40 16.70 -11.32
N THR A 245 -7.32 15.38 -11.28
CA THR A 245 -8.35 14.49 -10.75
C THR A 245 -7.93 13.92 -9.41
N VAL A 246 -8.90 13.77 -8.50
CA VAL A 246 -8.79 12.91 -7.32
C VAL A 246 -9.51 11.60 -7.66
N ARG A 247 -8.93 10.47 -7.30
CA ARG A 247 -9.46 9.14 -7.58
C ARG A 247 -9.87 8.47 -6.26
N VAL A 248 -10.94 7.68 -6.30
CA VAL A 248 -11.28 6.70 -5.26
C VAL A 248 -11.84 5.48 -5.96
N THR A 249 -11.56 4.31 -5.40
CA THR A 249 -12.13 3.05 -5.87
C THR A 249 -13.31 2.71 -4.97
N ALA A 250 -14.37 2.18 -5.55
CA ALA A 250 -15.52 1.73 -4.78
C ALA A 250 -16.21 0.55 -5.44
N THR A 251 -16.70 -0.36 -4.62
CA THR A 251 -17.48 -1.54 -5.01
C THR A 251 -18.82 -1.53 -4.29
N THR A 252 -19.80 -2.20 -4.88
CA THR A 252 -21.13 -2.30 -4.31
C THR A 252 -21.73 -3.68 -4.55
N SER A 253 -22.51 -4.19 -3.61
CA SER A 253 -23.13 -5.52 -3.74
C SER A 253 -24.14 -5.64 -4.87
N GLU A 254 -24.64 -4.55 -5.44
CA GLU A 254 -25.76 -4.55 -6.38
C GLU A 254 -25.50 -3.65 -7.60
N ARG A 255 -26.20 -3.92 -8.70
CA ARG A 255 -26.14 -3.06 -9.89
C ARG A 255 -26.76 -1.70 -9.63
N GLY A 256 -26.20 -0.67 -10.26
CA GLY A 256 -26.74 0.68 -10.13
C GLY A 256 -25.70 1.75 -10.43
N THR A 257 -25.51 2.66 -9.48
CA THR A 257 -24.55 3.77 -9.61
C THR A 257 -23.73 3.99 -8.36
N LEU A 258 -22.48 4.39 -8.56
CA LEU A 258 -21.57 4.86 -7.52
C LEU A 258 -21.28 6.35 -7.73
N ALA A 259 -21.25 7.14 -6.65
CA ALA A 259 -20.84 8.54 -6.69
C ALA A 259 -20.09 8.93 -5.41
N ALA A 260 -19.12 9.82 -5.55
CA ALA A 260 -18.36 10.36 -4.44
C ALA A 260 -18.62 11.86 -4.27
N SER A 261 -18.77 12.32 -3.04
CA SER A 261 -18.90 13.74 -2.72
C SER A 261 -18.24 14.08 -1.40
N GLY A 262 -17.88 15.35 -1.20
CA GLY A 262 -17.26 15.79 0.05
C GLY A 262 -16.52 17.09 -0.10
N PHE A 263 -15.34 17.19 0.53
CA PHE A 263 -14.61 18.45 0.65
C PHE A 263 -13.12 18.30 0.40
N LEU A 264 -12.57 19.29 -0.29
CA LEU A 264 -11.15 19.58 -0.44
C LEU A 264 -10.78 20.67 0.57
N ASP A 265 -9.98 20.32 1.58
CA ASP A 265 -9.38 21.25 2.54
C ASP A 265 -8.06 21.78 1.98
N VAL A 266 -8.00 23.10 1.77
CA VAL A 266 -6.78 23.82 1.35
C VAL A 266 -6.42 24.85 2.41
N GLY A 267 -5.66 24.42 3.42
CA GLY A 267 -5.20 25.31 4.50
C GLY A 267 -6.36 25.89 5.33
N GLY A 268 -7.34 25.06 5.67
CA GLY A 268 -8.52 25.42 6.46
C GLY A 268 -9.72 25.90 5.64
N LEU A 269 -9.57 26.04 4.32
CA LEU A 269 -10.69 26.34 3.42
C LEU A 269 -11.28 25.05 2.86
N ASN A 270 -12.55 24.77 3.18
CA ASN A 270 -13.28 23.63 2.65
C ASN A 270 -13.97 24.00 1.33
N LEU A 271 -13.57 23.33 0.24
CA LEU A 271 -14.13 23.49 -1.10
C LEU A 271 -14.92 22.23 -1.47
N PRO A 272 -16.19 22.33 -1.89
CA PRO A 272 -16.99 21.16 -2.20
C PRO A 272 -16.43 20.39 -3.40
N LEU A 273 -16.56 19.07 -3.33
CA LEU A 273 -16.20 18.11 -4.37
C LEU A 273 -17.39 17.20 -4.64
N GLN A 274 -17.60 16.91 -5.92
CA GLN A 274 -18.62 15.95 -6.35
C GLN A 274 -18.15 15.28 -7.63
N SER A 275 -18.29 13.96 -7.69
CA SER A 275 -18.05 13.17 -8.90
C SER A 275 -19.28 13.17 -9.80
N ARG A 276 -19.09 12.67 -11.02
CA ARG A 276 -20.22 12.12 -11.79
C ARG A 276 -20.61 10.77 -11.20
N ARG A 277 -21.83 10.32 -11.50
CA ARG A 277 -22.26 8.96 -11.20
C ARG A 277 -21.55 8.02 -12.17
N GLU A 278 -20.85 7.03 -11.64
CA GLU A 278 -20.32 5.89 -12.38
C GLU A 278 -21.38 4.79 -12.38
N ARG A 279 -21.52 4.09 -13.51
CA ARG A 279 -22.48 2.98 -13.63
C ARG A 279 -21.80 1.68 -13.25
N VAL A 280 -22.49 0.90 -12.42
CA VAL A 280 -22.10 -0.48 -12.07
C VAL A 280 -23.06 -1.42 -12.78
N THR A 281 -22.54 -2.18 -13.75
CA THR A 281 -23.35 -3.01 -14.66
C THR A 281 -23.53 -4.44 -14.17
N VAL A 282 -22.68 -4.89 -13.26
CA VAL A 282 -22.72 -6.23 -12.66
C VAL A 282 -22.89 -6.06 -11.16
N ALA A 283 -23.75 -6.87 -10.53
CA ALA A 283 -23.89 -6.87 -9.08
C ALA A 283 -22.54 -7.21 -8.44
N GLY A 284 -22.27 -6.83 -7.20
CA GLY A 284 -20.93 -7.01 -6.59
C GLY A 284 -19.80 -6.23 -7.28
N GLY A 285 -20.06 -5.51 -8.36
CA GLY A 285 -19.05 -4.81 -9.14
C GLY A 285 -18.66 -3.44 -8.58
N GLY A 286 -17.65 -2.83 -9.18
CA GLY A 286 -17.12 -1.53 -8.77
C GLY A 286 -16.82 -0.56 -9.91
N ALA A 287 -16.30 0.60 -9.51
CA ALA A 287 -15.76 1.59 -10.44
C ALA A 287 -14.69 2.47 -9.77
N GLN A 288 -13.72 2.90 -10.57
CA GLN A 288 -12.87 4.03 -10.21
C GLN A 288 -13.60 5.36 -10.42
N ILE A 289 -13.92 6.04 -9.33
CA ILE A 289 -14.59 7.34 -9.33
C ILE A 289 -13.54 8.45 -9.46
N ARG A 290 -13.66 9.26 -10.51
CA ARG A 290 -12.74 10.38 -10.77
C ARG A 290 -13.41 11.73 -10.53
N ILE A 291 -12.90 12.49 -9.57
CA ILE A 291 -13.35 13.84 -9.24
C ILE A 291 -12.42 14.85 -9.88
N ARG A 292 -12.89 15.54 -10.93
CA ARG A 292 -12.12 16.59 -11.58
C ARG A 292 -12.17 17.89 -10.78
N LEU A 293 -11.01 18.40 -10.38
CA LEU A 293 -10.90 19.70 -9.72
C LEU A 293 -11.16 20.83 -10.73
N SER A 294 -11.93 21.83 -10.32
CA SER A 294 -12.13 23.05 -11.10
C SER A 294 -10.83 23.87 -11.21
N SER A 295 -10.71 24.69 -12.26
CA SER A 295 -9.53 25.54 -12.46
C SER A 295 -9.21 26.44 -11.26
N SER A 296 -10.23 26.88 -10.49
CA SER A 296 -10.04 27.67 -9.27
C SER A 296 -9.49 26.84 -8.11
N GLN A 297 -10.00 25.62 -7.91
CA GLN A 297 -9.49 24.65 -6.93
C GLN A 297 -8.04 24.28 -7.25
N VAL A 298 -7.72 23.95 -8.51
CA VAL A 298 -6.36 23.60 -8.94
C VAL A 298 -5.36 24.71 -8.64
N ARG A 299 -5.71 25.97 -8.94
CA ARG A 299 -4.84 27.12 -8.61
C ARG A 299 -4.56 27.21 -7.10
N ARG A 300 -5.58 27.01 -6.26
CA ARG A 300 -5.45 27.05 -4.79
C ARG A 300 -4.62 25.90 -4.27
N VAL A 301 -4.88 24.67 -4.72
CA VAL A 301 -4.12 23.46 -4.35
C VAL A 301 -2.65 23.65 -4.71
N ARG A 302 -2.35 23.99 -5.97
CA ARG A 302 -0.97 24.23 -6.41
C ARG A 302 -0.32 25.32 -5.58
N ALA A 303 -1.00 26.44 -5.32
CA ALA A 303 -0.48 27.53 -4.49
C ALA A 303 -0.23 27.16 -3.03
N ALA A 304 -1.03 26.26 -2.45
CA ALA A 304 -0.85 25.73 -1.10
C ALA A 304 0.34 24.76 -1.05
N LEU A 305 0.43 23.83 -2.00
CA LEU A 305 1.55 22.89 -2.14
C LEU A 305 2.88 23.62 -2.41
N ARG A 306 2.88 24.74 -3.15
CA ARG A 306 4.10 25.58 -3.30
C ARG A 306 4.61 26.15 -1.99
N ARG A 307 3.73 26.32 -1.00
CA ARG A 307 4.02 26.86 0.33
C ARG A 307 4.10 25.76 1.39
N SER A 308 4.28 24.50 0.96
CA SER A 308 4.34 23.31 1.83
C SER A 308 3.15 23.19 2.79
N ARG A 309 1.98 23.71 2.40
CA ARG A 309 0.76 23.57 3.19
C ARG A 309 0.08 22.25 2.87
N ARG A 310 -0.45 21.59 3.91
CA ARG A 310 -1.21 20.36 3.78
C ARG A 310 -2.49 20.61 2.98
N VAL A 311 -2.77 19.71 2.04
CA VAL A 311 -4.01 19.68 1.26
C VAL A 311 -4.62 18.29 1.45
N THR A 312 -5.86 18.22 1.95
CA THR A 312 -6.54 16.94 2.17
C THR A 312 -7.91 16.91 1.54
N VAL A 313 -8.34 15.74 1.11
CA VAL A 313 -9.66 15.47 0.58
C VAL A 313 -10.36 14.46 1.49
N ARG A 314 -11.63 14.72 1.79
CA ARG A 314 -12.51 13.83 2.55
C ARG A 314 -13.75 13.59 1.69
N LEU A 315 -14.06 12.33 1.43
CA LEU A 315 -15.16 11.92 0.56
C LEU A 315 -16.04 10.89 1.27
N GLY A 316 -17.34 11.00 1.06
CA GLY A 316 -18.28 9.90 1.19
C GLY A 316 -18.58 9.33 -0.18
N VAL A 317 -18.69 8.00 -0.27
CA VAL A 317 -19.13 7.28 -1.46
C VAL A 317 -20.54 6.77 -1.21
N VAL A 318 -21.42 7.00 -2.17
CA VAL A 318 -22.80 6.55 -2.16
C VAL A 318 -22.99 5.55 -3.29
N ALA A 319 -23.49 4.36 -2.94
CA ALA A 319 -24.04 3.41 -3.88
C ALA A 319 -25.55 3.58 -3.92
N THR A 320 -26.12 3.60 -5.12
CA THR A 320 -27.58 3.61 -5.35
C THR A 320 -27.91 2.47 -6.29
N ASP A 321 -28.75 1.53 -5.84
CA ASP A 321 -29.19 0.38 -6.63
C ASP A 321 -30.22 0.78 -7.72
N ALA A 322 -30.68 -0.22 -8.48
CA ALA A 322 -31.70 -0.03 -9.52
C ALA A 322 -33.10 0.33 -8.98
N ALA A 323 -33.43 -0.06 -7.74
CA ALA A 323 -34.69 0.26 -7.05
C ALA A 323 -34.68 1.67 -6.41
N GLY A 324 -33.50 2.30 -6.34
CA GLY A 324 -33.28 3.61 -5.76
C GLY A 324 -32.91 3.59 -4.27
N ASN A 325 -32.67 2.42 -3.64
CA ASN A 325 -32.14 2.42 -2.28
C ASN A 325 -30.66 2.81 -2.33
N SER A 326 -30.18 3.38 -1.23
CA SER A 326 -28.81 3.89 -1.18
C SER A 326 -28.14 3.62 0.15
N ALA A 327 -26.86 3.29 0.07
CA ALA A 327 -25.96 3.20 1.20
C ALA A 327 -24.77 4.13 0.97
N GLU A 328 -24.17 4.56 2.08
CA GLU A 328 -22.99 5.40 2.06
C GLU A 328 -21.88 4.80 2.92
N THR A 329 -20.65 5.00 2.48
CA THR A 329 -19.44 4.71 3.25
C THR A 329 -18.47 5.88 3.12
N ARG A 330 -17.49 5.95 4.01
CA ARG A 330 -16.42 6.96 3.93
C ARG A 330 -15.27 6.38 3.13
N ALA A 331 -14.81 7.14 2.14
CA ALA A 331 -13.53 6.83 1.51
C ALA A 331 -12.38 7.15 2.48
N PRO A 332 -11.21 6.52 2.27
CA PRO A 332 -9.99 6.89 2.96
C PRO A 332 -9.68 8.39 2.81
N ARG A 333 -8.96 8.94 3.79
CA ARG A 333 -8.62 10.36 3.76
C ARG A 333 -7.44 10.60 2.83
N ILE A 334 -7.66 11.32 1.74
CA ILE A 334 -6.65 11.52 0.72
C ILE A 334 -5.82 12.78 1.01
N ARG A 335 -4.50 12.69 0.89
CA ARG A 335 -3.54 13.80 0.92
C ARG A 335 -3.08 14.10 -0.50
N LEU A 336 -3.22 15.35 -0.92
CA LEU A 336 -2.76 15.75 -2.25
C LEU A 336 -1.31 16.21 -2.21
N THR A 337 -0.53 15.76 -3.18
CA THR A 337 0.88 16.10 -3.36
C THR A 337 1.14 16.69 -4.75
N ARG A 338 2.37 17.15 -4.94
CA ARG A 338 2.78 17.92 -6.11
C ARG A 338 3.35 17.04 -7.21
#